data_AF-A0A957ZQY3-F1
#
_entry.id   AF-A0A957ZQY3-F1
#
_cell.length_a   1.000
_cell.length_b   1.000
_cell.length_c   1.000
_cell.angle_alpha   90.00
_cell.angle_beta   90.00
_cell.angle_gamma   90.00
#
_symmetry.space_group_name_H-M   'P 1'
#
loop_
_entity.id
_entity.type
_entity.pdbx_description
1 polymer ?
#
loop_
_entity_poly.entity_id
_entity_poly.type
_entity_poly.pdbx_seq_one_letter_code
_entity_poly.pdbx_strand_id
1 'polypeptide(L)'
;QIDGANPWQQFWSITFPLLMITMGPLLVASFAFNFNNFALIDLYAQGGPPMSGTASPVGWTDILVTYTYRIAFSGGSGADYGYASAITVVIFLILVVITYFQFRFTNMLEEQSENV
;
A
#
# COMPACT_ATOMS: atom_id res chain seq x y z
N GLN A 1 -17.15 -14.89 34.28
CA GLN A 1 -17.27 -15.82 33.16
C GLN A 1 -18.55 -16.62 33.37
N ILE A 2 -19.69 -16.11 32.91
CA ILE A 2 -21.01 -16.75 33.15
C ILE A 2 -21.39 -17.66 31.97
N ASP A 3 -20.86 -17.42 30.76
CA ASP A 3 -21.21 -18.15 29.53
C ASP A 3 -20.26 -19.31 29.13
N GLY A 4 -19.29 -19.67 29.99
CA GLY A 4 -18.40 -20.83 29.73
C GLY A 4 -17.48 -20.70 28.49
N ALA A 5 -17.34 -19.51 27.91
CA ALA A 5 -16.53 -19.29 26.71
C ALA A 5 -15.03 -19.55 26.97
N ASN A 6 -14.42 -20.38 26.11
CA ASN A 6 -12.98 -20.61 26.08
C ASN A 6 -12.26 -19.29 25.69
N PRO A 7 -11.06 -18.98 26.24
CA PRO A 7 -10.24 -17.84 25.81
C PRO A 7 -10.17 -17.58 24.30
N TRP A 8 -10.14 -18.63 23.47
CA TRP A 8 -10.15 -18.47 22.01
C TRP A 8 -11.47 -17.92 21.47
N GLN A 9 -12.60 -18.38 22.02
CA GLN A 9 -13.93 -17.87 21.69
C GLN A 9 -14.10 -16.42 22.18
N GLN A 10 -13.58 -16.12 23.37
CA GLN A 10 -13.59 -14.75 23.91
C GLN A 10 -12.79 -13.79 23.02
N PHE A 11 -11.63 -14.22 22.50
CA PHE A 11 -10.82 -13.39 21.61
C PHE A 11 -11.56 -13.07 20.30
N TRP A 12 -12.04 -14.08 19.57
CA TRP A 12 -12.64 -13.85 18.24
C TRP A 12 -14.04 -13.24 18.28
N SER A 13 -14.83 -13.53 19.32
CA SER A 13 -16.21 -13.04 19.40
C SER A 13 -16.35 -11.71 20.14
N ILE A 14 -15.38 -11.34 20.99
CA ILE A 14 -15.45 -10.13 21.81
C ILE A 14 -14.25 -9.23 21.53
N THR A 15 -13.04 -9.67 21.88
CA THR A 15 -11.86 -8.80 21.87
C THR A 15 -11.51 -8.31 20.46
N PHE A 16 -11.46 -9.20 19.47
CA PHE A 16 -11.07 -8.87 18.10
C PHE A 16 -12.06 -7.93 17.39
N PRO A 17 -13.39 -8.17 17.42
CA PRO A 17 -14.37 -7.24 16.84
C PRO A 17 -14.31 -5.85 17.48
N LEU A 18 -14.22 -5.77 18.82
CA LEU A 18 -14.11 -4.50 19.54
C LEU A 18 -12.82 -3.74 19.18
N LEU A 19 -11.70 -4.44 19.04
CA LEU A 19 -10.44 -3.83 18.58
C LEU A 19 -10.50 -3.41 17.12
N MET A 20 -11.19 -4.16 16.24
CA MET A 20 -11.27 -3.85 14.81
C MET A 20 -11.97 -2.51 14.53
N ILE A 21 -12.92 -2.10 15.37
CA ILE A 21 -13.59 -0.80 15.26
C ILE A 21 -12.60 0.36 15.46
N THR A 22 -11.72 0.24 16.46
CA THR A 22 -10.75 1.31 16.80
C THR A 22 -9.46 1.23 15.97
N MET A 23 -9.00 0.02 15.67
CA MET A 23 -7.77 -0.22 14.90
C MET A 23 -8.00 -0.18 13.39
N GLY A 24 -9.23 -0.35 12.91
CA GLY A 24 -9.57 -0.38 11.49
C GLY A 24 -9.00 0.82 10.71
N PRO A 25 -9.28 2.07 11.13
CA PRO A 25 -8.73 3.25 10.48
C PRO A 25 -7.19 3.29 10.52
N LEU A 26 -6.59 2.90 11.65
CA LEU A 26 -5.13 2.86 11.81
C LEU A 26 -4.47 1.84 10.88
N LEU A 27 -5.10 0.68 10.68
CA LEU A 27 -4.62 -0.36 9.78
C LEU A 27 -4.68 0.10 8.33
N VAL A 28 -5.76 0.77 7.90
CA VAL A 28 -5.85 1.34 6.56
C VAL A 28 -4.78 2.41 6.35
N ALA A 29 -4.62 3.33 7.31
CA ALA A 29 -3.58 4.36 7.24
C ALA A 29 -2.17 3.75 7.16
N SER A 30 -1.89 2.72 7.98
CA SER A 30 -0.61 2.01 7.95
C SER A 30 -0.38 1.28 6.62
N PHE A 31 -1.41 0.66 6.06
CA PHE A 31 -1.33 0.03 4.74
C PHE A 31 -1.04 1.07 3.65
N ALA A 32 -1.77 2.20 3.63
CA ALA A 32 -1.53 3.28 2.67
C ALA A 32 -0.10 3.84 2.76
N PHE A 33 0.41 4.01 3.99
CA PHE A 33 1.78 4.45 4.25
C PHE A 33 2.80 3.45 3.70
N ASN A 34 2.64 2.16 3.99
CA ASN A 34 3.59 1.13 3.54
C ASN A 34 3.50 0.87 2.03
N PHE A 35 2.32 0.95 1.43
CA PHE A 35 2.12 0.74 -0.01
C PHE A 35 2.90 1.74 -0.87
N ASN A 36 3.09 2.97 -0.39
CA ASN A 36 3.84 4.03 -1.08
C ASN A 36 5.18 4.35 -0.42
N ASN A 37 5.80 3.42 0.32
CA ASN A 37 7.02 3.68 1.07
C ASN A 37 8.29 3.71 0.16
N PHE A 38 8.40 4.78 -0.61
CA PHE A 38 9.50 5.02 -1.54
C PHE A 38 10.87 5.00 -0.86
N ALA A 39 11.01 5.75 0.24
CA ALA A 39 12.29 5.92 0.93
C ALA A 39 12.85 4.60 1.45
N LEU A 40 11.99 3.72 1.97
CA LEU A 40 12.43 2.40 2.44
C LEU A 40 13.01 1.57 1.29
N ILE A 41 12.31 1.47 0.16
CA ILE A 41 12.76 0.64 -0.96
C ILE A 41 14.00 1.23 -1.63
N ASP A 42 14.00 2.54 -1.92
CA ASP A 42 15.11 3.16 -2.65
C ASP A 42 16.40 3.22 -1.82
N LEU A 43 16.31 3.49 -0.52
CA LEU A 43 17.50 3.56 0.35
C LEU A 43 18.01 2.18 0.78
N TYR A 44 17.13 1.22 1.03
CA TYR A 44 17.53 -0.10 1.55
C TYR A 44 17.90 -1.08 0.44
N ALA A 45 16.96 -1.33 -0.48
CA ALA A 45 17.09 -2.40 -1.47
C ALA A 45 17.45 -1.86 -2.86
N GLN A 46 17.23 -0.57 -3.12
CA GLN A 46 17.33 0.04 -4.45
C GLN A 46 16.55 -0.77 -5.51
N GLY A 47 15.42 -1.35 -5.11
CA GLY A 47 14.60 -2.22 -5.95
C GLY A 47 15.16 -3.64 -6.17
N GLY A 48 16.35 -3.97 -5.66
CA GLY A 48 17.05 -5.22 -5.94
C GLY A 48 16.38 -6.49 -5.38
N PRO A 49 16.79 -7.69 -5.83
CA PRO A 49 17.75 -7.95 -6.90
C PRO A 49 17.23 -7.51 -8.28
N PRO A 50 18.10 -7.19 -9.26
CA PRO A 50 17.67 -6.80 -10.59
C PRO A 50 16.96 -7.98 -11.29
N MET A 51 15.92 -7.67 -12.05
CA MET A 51 15.20 -8.64 -12.86
C MET A 51 15.90 -8.79 -14.21
N SER A 52 16.34 -10.00 -14.53
CA SER A 52 16.97 -10.31 -15.82
C SER A 52 15.89 -10.42 -16.92
N GLY A 53 16.20 -9.91 -18.11
CA GLY A 53 15.31 -10.00 -19.28
C GLY A 53 14.28 -8.86 -19.40
N THR A 54 14.37 -7.81 -18.60
CA THR A 54 13.49 -6.64 -18.69
C THR A 54 14.09 -5.54 -19.57
N ALA A 55 13.23 -4.85 -20.32
CA ALA A 55 13.65 -3.71 -21.17
C ALA A 55 14.01 -2.45 -20.37
N SER A 56 13.64 -2.40 -19.09
CA SER A 56 13.92 -1.28 -18.17
C SER A 56 14.60 -1.80 -16.90
N PRO A 57 15.47 -0.99 -16.27
CA PRO A 57 16.09 -1.36 -15.01
C PRO A 57 15.00 -1.44 -13.93
N VAL A 58 14.61 -2.66 -13.57
CA VAL A 58 13.65 -2.97 -12.50
C VAL A 58 14.20 -4.14 -11.71
N GLY A 59 13.94 -4.14 -10.41
CA GLY A 59 14.23 -5.30 -9.60
C GLY A 59 13.01 -5.85 -8.88
N TRP A 60 13.20 -6.98 -8.20
CA TRP A 60 12.12 -7.77 -7.61
C TRP A 60 11.45 -7.11 -6.40
N THR A 61 12.08 -6.11 -5.79
CA THR A 61 11.52 -5.37 -4.65
C THR A 61 11.07 -3.97 -5.02
N ASP A 62 11.16 -3.58 -6.29
CA ASP A 62 10.62 -2.30 -6.74
C ASP A 62 9.10 -2.25 -6.57
N ILE A 63 8.63 -1.14 -6.00
CA ILE A 63 7.23 -0.77 -5.97
C ILE A 63 6.93 0.20 -7.12
N LEU A 64 5.66 0.41 -7.46
CA LEU A 64 5.25 1.27 -8.57
C LEU A 64 5.92 2.65 -8.54
N VAL A 65 6.07 3.24 -7.35
CA VAL A 65 6.70 4.55 -7.16
C VAL A 65 8.22 4.50 -7.45
N THR A 66 8.94 3.49 -6.94
CA THR A 66 10.39 3.37 -7.18
C THR A 66 10.71 3.01 -8.63
N TYR A 67 9.89 2.16 -9.24
CA TYR A 67 10.00 1.83 -10.67
C TYR A 67 9.86 3.08 -11.56
N THR A 68 8.85 3.90 -11.30
CA THR A 68 8.62 5.15 -12.05
C THR A 68 9.78 6.11 -11.90
N TYR A 69 10.26 6.30 -10.67
CA TYR A 69 11.41 7.14 -10.38
C TYR A 69 12.65 6.65 -11.14
N ARG A 70 12.90 5.34 -11.13
CA ARG A 70 14.04 4.74 -11.84
C ARG A 70 13.95 4.98 -13.35
N ILE A 71 12.78 4.83 -13.96
CA ILE A 71 12.60 5.16 -15.38
C ILE A 71 12.81 6.65 -15.66
N ALA A 72 12.32 7.54 -14.79
CA ALA A 72 12.42 8.98 -14.98
C ALA A 72 13.86 9.51 -14.84
N PHE A 73 14.68 8.90 -13.98
CA PHE A 73 15.99 9.45 -13.60
C PHE A 73 17.22 8.55 -13.88
N SER A 74 17.05 7.26 -14.18
CA SER A 74 18.19 6.31 -14.34
C SER A 74 18.38 5.74 -15.76
N GLY A 75 17.60 6.16 -16.75
CA GLY A 75 17.77 5.75 -18.14
C GLY A 75 19.10 6.24 -18.73
N GLY A 76 20.04 5.32 -18.97
CA GLY A 76 21.42 5.59 -19.44
C GLY A 76 21.55 6.22 -20.85
N SER A 77 20.46 6.53 -21.54
CA SER A 77 20.45 7.08 -22.92
C SER A 77 20.07 8.56 -22.99
N GLY A 78 19.86 9.22 -21.86
CA GLY A 78 19.18 10.52 -21.78
C GLY A 78 17.78 10.34 -21.21
N ALA A 79 17.34 11.29 -20.39
CA ALA A 79 16.05 11.23 -19.74
C ALA A 79 14.93 11.41 -20.77
N ASP A 80 14.28 10.31 -21.16
CA ASP A 80 13.07 10.33 -21.97
C ASP A 80 11.88 10.80 -21.12
N TYR A 81 11.89 12.10 -20.78
CA TYR A 81 10.89 12.73 -19.92
C TYR A 81 9.45 12.52 -20.42
N GLY A 82 9.25 12.42 -21.75
CA GLY A 82 7.94 12.13 -22.34
C GLY A 82 7.44 10.72 -22.02
N TYR A 83 8.32 9.71 -22.11
CA TYR A 83 7.99 8.33 -21.77
C TYR A 83 7.77 8.17 -20.26
N ALA A 84 8.64 8.78 -19.45
CA ALA A 84 8.51 8.81 -17.99
C ALA A 84 7.22 9.50 -17.53
N SER A 85 6.85 10.63 -18.17
CA SER A 85 5.62 11.37 -17.86
C SER A 85 4.37 10.54 -18.17
N ALA A 86 4.33 9.84 -19.31
CA ALA A 86 3.22 8.97 -19.68
C ALA A 86 3.02 7.82 -18.65
N ILE A 87 4.12 7.16 -18.23
CA ILE A 87 4.08 6.13 -17.19
C ILE A 87 3.60 6.71 -15.85
N THR A 88 4.06 7.90 -15.49
CA THR A 88 3.65 8.59 -14.26
C THR A 88 2.14 8.86 -14.24
N VAL A 89 1.55 9.29 -15.36
CA VAL A 89 0.10 9.51 -15.48
C VAL A 89 -0.69 8.22 -15.29
N VAL A 90 -0.25 7.11 -15.90
CA VAL A 90 -0.90 5.80 -15.74
C VAL A 90 -0.87 5.35 -14.27
N ILE A 91 0.27 5.49 -13.61
CA ILE A 91 0.43 5.09 -12.20
C ILE A 91 -0.36 6.00 -11.28
N PHE A 92 -0.43 7.30 -11.58
CA PHE A 92 -1.30 8.24 -10.87
C PHE A 92 -2.77 7.80 -10.92
N LEU A 93 -3.27 7.39 -12.09
CA LEU A 93 -4.65 6.88 -12.21
C LEU A 93 -4.88 5.62 -11.38
N ILE A 94 -3.92 4.68 -11.38
CA ILE A 94 -3.99 3.47 -10.54
C ILE A 94 -4.04 3.84 -9.06
N LEU A 95 -3.19 4.78 -8.62
CA LEU A 95 -3.16 5.26 -7.24
C LEU A 95 -4.47 5.92 -6.83
N VAL A 96 -5.07 6.74 -7.70
CA VAL A 96 -6.38 7.35 -7.44
C VAL A 96 -7.46 6.28 -7.25
N VAL A 97 -7.49 5.26 -8.10
CA VAL A 97 -8.46 4.16 -7.99
C VAL A 97 -8.29 3.40 -6.68
N ILE A 98 -7.06 3.00 -6.32
CA ILE A 98 -6.77 2.29 -5.06
C ILE A 98 -7.13 3.16 -3.86
N THR A 99 -6.77 4.44 -3.88
CA THR A 99 -7.05 5.38 -2.80
C THR A 99 -8.55 5.57 -2.62
N TYR A 100 -9.31 5.70 -3.70
CA TYR A 100 -10.76 5.80 -3.66
C TYR A 100 -11.41 4.58 -2.99
N PHE A 101 -10.98 3.36 -3.35
CA PHE A 101 -11.48 2.14 -2.71
C PHE A 101 -11.10 2.06 -1.22
N GLN A 102 -9.87 2.45 -0.85
CA GLN A 102 -9.46 2.49 0.55
C GLN A 102 -10.31 3.47 1.37
N PHE A 103 -10.54 4.69 0.87
CA PHE A 103 -11.41 5.66 1.53
C PHE A 103 -12.84 5.13 1.69
N ARG A 104 -13.39 4.44 0.67
CA ARG A 104 -14.73 3.84 0.78
C ARG A 104 -14.80 2.78 1.89
N PHE A 105 -13.74 1.97 2.05
CA PHE A 105 -13.66 0.97 3.10
C PHE A 105 -13.52 1.59 4.50
N THR A 106 -12.70 2.63 4.66
CA THR A 106 -12.55 3.35 5.93
C THR A 106 -13.83 4.05 6.35
N ASN A 107 -14.51 4.75 5.43
CA ASN A 107 -15.76 5.45 5.73
C ASN A 107 -16.85 4.47 6.20
N MET A 108 -16.89 3.25 5.66
CA MET A 108 -17.82 2.22 6.11
C MET A 108 -17.53 1.77 7.56
N LEU A 109 -16.28 1.78 8.01
CA LEU A 109 -15.91 1.45 9.39
C LEU A 109 -16.25 2.60 10.37
N GLU A 110 -16.07 3.84 9.93
CA GLU A 110 -16.39 5.04 10.70
C GLU A 110 -17.91 5.17 10.91
N GLU A 111 -18.70 4.95 9.86
CA GLU A 111 -20.17 4.95 9.89
C GLU A 111 -20.75 3.80 10.74
N GLN A 112 -20.05 2.67 10.85
CA GLN A 112 -20.43 1.59 11.77
C GLN A 112 -20.11 1.96 13.23
N SER A 113 -19.02 2.69 13.49
CA SER A 113 -18.67 3.13 14.85
C SER A 113 -19.62 4.18 15.44
N GLU A 114 -20.26 4.99 14.60
CA GLU A 114 -21.29 5.95 15.03
C GLU A 114 -22.64 5.28 15.33
N ASN A 115 -22.88 4.07 14.81
CA ASN A 115 -24.16 3.34 14.92
C ASN A 115 -24.16 2.24 16.00
N VAL A 116 -23.10 2.13 16.81
CA VAL A 116 -23.03 1.25 18.01
C VAL A 116 -22.94 2.09 19.28
#